data_AF-A0A7X1I4G9-F1
#
_entry.id   AF-A0A7X1I4G9-F1
#
_cell.length_a   1.000
_cell.length_b   1.000
_cell.length_c   1.000
_cell.angle_alpha   90.00
_cell.angle_beta   90.00
_cell.angle_gamma   90.00
#
_symmetry.space_group_name_H-M   'P 1'
#
loop_
_entity.id
_entity.type
_entity.pdbx_description
1 polymer ?
#
loop_
_entity_poly.entity_id
_entity_poly.type
_entity_poly.pdbx_seq_one_letter_code
_entity_poly.pdbx_strand_id
1 'polypeptide(L)' 'MTAFLPPSLCTHTPPCPTADSPDREAAHVVAAHPEQGWSLLCNGVLLFEDTGELLPDGRAIAPHRPVAAAA' A
#
# COMPACT_ATOMS: atom_id res chain seq x y z
N MET A 1 -0.15 6.84 -18.35
CA MET A 1 -1.28 5.91 -18.20
C MET A 1 -0.71 4.70 -17.47
N THR A 2 -0.67 4.81 -16.15
CA THR A 2 0.09 3.97 -15.24
C THR A 2 -0.47 2.55 -15.22
N ALA A 3 0.43 1.58 -15.32
CA ALA A 3 0.11 0.16 -15.30
C ALA A 3 -0.47 -0.24 -13.95
N PHE A 4 -1.79 -0.38 -13.89
CA PHE A 4 -2.45 -1.17 -12.86
C PHE A 4 -2.01 -2.62 -13.10
N LEU A 5 -1.00 -3.10 -12.36
CA LEU A 5 -0.66 -4.51 -12.43
C LEU A 5 -1.85 -5.29 -11.86
N PRO A 6 -2.51 -6.16 -12.64
CA PRO A 6 -3.65 -6.89 -12.13
C PRO A 6 -3.17 -7.80 -10.98
N PRO A 7 -3.98 -7.96 -9.91
CA PRO A 7 -3.63 -8.80 -8.76
C PRO A 7 -3.35 -10.26 -9.13
N SER A 8 -3.70 -10.67 -10.35
CA SER A 8 -3.44 -11.99 -10.93
C SER A 8 -1.97 -12.27 -11.28
N LEU A 9 -1.06 -11.29 -11.18
CA LEU A 9 0.39 -11.52 -11.37
C LEU A 9 1.13 -11.81 -10.05
N CYS A 10 0.43 -11.86 -8.92
CA CYS A 10 1.04 -12.22 -7.66
C CYS A 10 1.54 -13.67 -7.70
N THR A 11 2.86 -13.87 -7.66
CA THR A 11 3.50 -15.19 -7.60
C THR A 11 3.84 -15.63 -6.16
N HIS A 12 3.47 -14.84 -5.15
CA HIS A 12 3.75 -15.12 -3.74
C HIS A 12 2.89 -16.28 -3.21
N THR A 13 3.45 -17.05 -2.27
CA THR A 13 2.73 -18.11 -1.53
C THR A 13 2.94 -17.88 -0.02
N PRO A 14 1.87 -17.59 0.76
CA PRO A 14 0.48 -17.42 0.32
C PRO A 14 0.30 -16.22 -0.64
N PRO A 15 -0.79 -16.20 -1.43
CA PRO A 15 -1.09 -15.05 -2.29
C PRO A 15 -1.25 -13.78 -1.45
N CYS A 16 -0.78 -12.66 -1.98
CA CYS A 16 -0.95 -11.36 -1.33
C CYS A 16 -2.45 -11.02 -1.19
N PRO A 17 -2.85 -10.33 -0.11
CA PRO A 17 -4.19 -9.78 0.01
C PRO A 17 -4.46 -8.76 -1.10
N THR A 18 -5.72 -8.63 -1.49
CA THR A 18 -6.12 -7.62 -2.49
C THR A 18 -6.01 -6.21 -1.90
N ALA A 19 -5.89 -5.21 -2.76
CA ALA A 19 -5.81 -3.82 -2.34
C ALA A 19 -7.08 -3.33 -1.61
N ASP A 20 -8.23 -4.00 -1.75
CA ASP A 20 -9.48 -3.68 -1.05
C ASP A 20 -9.66 -4.45 0.27
N SER A 21 -8.76 -5.37 0.60
CA SER A 21 -8.81 -6.18 1.81
C SER A 21 -8.51 -5.34 3.07
N PRO A 22 -9.09 -5.63 4.25
CA PRO A 22 -8.74 -4.92 5.47
C PRO A 22 -7.28 -5.13 5.94
N ASP A 23 -6.60 -6.16 5.42
CA ASP A 23 -5.20 -6.51 5.69
C ASP A 23 -4.29 -6.22 4.49
N ARG A 24 -4.65 -5.25 3.63
CA ARG A 24 -3.94 -4.93 2.38
C ARG A 24 -2.47 -4.61 2.57
N GLU A 25 -2.07 -4.07 3.73
CA GLU A 25 -0.67 -3.75 4.04
C GLU A 25 0.20 -5.00 4.26
N ALA A 26 -0.40 -6.19 4.43
CA ALA A 26 0.32 -7.46 4.55
C ALA A 26 0.85 -8.00 3.20
N ALA A 27 0.55 -7.33 2.08
CA ALA A 27 1.13 -7.69 0.79
C ALA A 27 2.65 -7.48 0.76
N HIS A 28 3.35 -8.31 -0.02
CA HIS A 28 4.81 -8.22 -0.12
C HIS A 28 5.25 -6.92 -0.77
N VAL A 29 6.29 -6.29 -0.21
CA VAL A 29 6.97 -5.14 -0.81
C VAL A 29 7.69 -5.58 -2.09
N VAL A 30 7.42 -4.89 -3.21
CA VAL A 30 8.06 -5.14 -4.51
C VAL A 30 8.99 -4.00 -4.94
N ALA A 31 8.83 -2.81 -4.35
CA ALA A 31 9.81 -1.74 -4.43
C ALA A 31 9.79 -0.93 -3.13
N ALA A 32 10.96 -0.57 -2.60
CA ALA A 32 11.11 0.25 -1.40
C ALA A 32 11.89 1.51 -1.74
N HIS A 33 11.38 2.67 -1.33
CA HIS A 33 11.99 3.98 -1.50
C HIS A 33 12.01 4.71 -0.15
N PRO A 34 12.83 4.25 0.81
CA PRO A 34 12.94 4.88 2.13
C PRO A 34 13.37 6.35 2.04
N GLU A 35 14.17 6.71 1.04
CA GLU A 35 14.57 8.10 0.80
C GLU A 35 13.41 9.03 0.39
N GLN A 36 12.28 8.46 -0.02
CA GLN A 36 11.05 9.18 -0.37
C GLN A 36 9.89 8.87 0.59
N GLY A 37 10.10 8.00 1.57
CA GLY A 37 9.12 7.65 2.60
C GLY A 37 7.98 6.73 2.15
N TRP A 38 8.19 5.89 1.13
CA TRP A 38 7.16 4.96 0.64
C TRP A 38 7.69 3.61 0.15
N SER A 39 6.80 2.62 0.10
CA SER A 39 7.02 1.29 -0.48
C SER A 39 5.83 0.90 -1.36
N LEU A 40 6.10 0.34 -2.53
CA LEU A 40 5.09 -0.25 -3.40
C LEU A 40 4.91 -1.72 -3.03
N LEU A 41 3.68 -2.10 -2.75
CA LEU A 41 3.27 -3.47 -2.45
C LEU A 41 2.83 -4.21 -3.72
N CYS A 42 2.90 -5.54 -3.69
CA CYS A 42 2.56 -6.40 -4.83
C CYS A 42 1.11 -6.23 -5.31
N ASN A 43 0.19 -5.84 -4.43
CA ASN A 43 -1.20 -5.56 -4.75
C ASN A 43 -1.43 -4.14 -5.32
N GLY A 44 -0.35 -3.39 -5.54
CA GLY A 44 -0.36 -2.04 -6.09
C GLY A 44 -0.59 -0.92 -5.07
N VAL A 45 -0.70 -1.25 -3.78
CA VAL A 45 -0.80 -0.25 -2.71
C VAL A 45 0.56 0.44 -2.52
N LEU A 46 0.56 1.76 -2.44
CA LEU A 46 1.69 2.55 -1.96
C LEU A 46 1.53 2.74 -0.46
N LEU A 47 2.39 2.09 0.32
CA LEU A 47 2.45 2.22 1.78
C LEU A 47 3.46 3.31 2.15
N PHE A 48 3.02 4.31 2.91
CA PHE A 48 3.87 5.38 3.42
C PHE A 48 4.41 5.02 4.81
N GLU A 49 5.56 5.60 5.17
CA GLU A 49 6.19 5.36 6.49
C GLU A 49 5.31 5.78 7.68
N ASP A 50 4.37 6.70 7.48
CA ASP A 50 3.43 7.14 8.49
C ASP A 50 2.21 6.21 8.64
N THR A 51 2.19 5.07 7.95
CA THR A 51 1.06 4.12 7.81
C THR A 51 -0.08 4.61 6.92
N GLY A 52 0.08 5.75 6.25
CA GLY A 52 -0.85 6.16 5.20
C GLY A 52 -0.74 5.24 3.98
N GLU A 53 -1.79 5.18 3.19
CA GLU A 53 -1.80 4.36 1.97
C GLU A 53 -2.41 5.11 0.79
N LEU A 54 -1.87 4.87 -0.41
CA LEU A 54 -2.51 5.23 -1.66
C LEU A 54 -2.88 3.96 -2.41
N LEU A 55 -4.18 3.75 -2.59
CA LEU A 55 -4.72 2.60 -3.29
C LEU A 55 -4.50 2.71 -4.80
N PRO A 56 -4.51 1.58 -5.52
CA PRO A 56 -4.36 1.55 -6.97
C PRO A 56 -5.39 2.40 -7.77
N ASP A 57 -6.55 2.67 -7.18
CA ASP A 57 -7.59 3.52 -7.76
C ASP A 57 -7.44 5.01 -7.45
N GLY A 58 -6.38 5.38 -6.73
CA GLY A 58 -6.08 6.75 -6.32
C GLY A 58 -6.76 7.21 -5.03
N ARG A 59 -7.52 6.35 -4.34
CA ARG A 59 -8.04 6.67 -3.00
C ARG A 59 -6.91 6.68 -1.98
N ALA A 60 -6.88 7.71 -1.14
CA ALA A 60 -5.96 7.80 -0.01
C ALA A 60 -6.62 7.27 1.27
N ILE A 61 -5.90 6.45 2.02
CA ILE A 61 -6.24 6.03 3.38
C ILE A 61 -5.36 6.81 4.33
N ALA A 62 -5.99 7.43 5.33
CA ALA A 62 -5.27 8.23 6.32
C ALA A 62 -4.41 7.34 7.24
N PRO A 63 -3.23 7.82 7.65
CA PRO A 63 -2.36 7.10 8.57
C PRO A 63 -3.03 6.77 9.90
N HIS A 64 -2.70 5.61 10.46
CA HIS A 64 -3.16 5.11 11.77
C HIS A 64 -2.44 5.75 12.97
N ARG A 65 -1.96 6.98 12.84
CA ARG A 65 -1.48 7.74 14.01
C ARG A 65 -2.65 8.43 14.70
N PRO A 66 -2.67 8.50 16.05
CA PRO A 66 -3.49 9.50 16.71
C PRO A 66 -3.06 10.86 16.16
N VAL A 67 -3.95 11.53 15.45
CA VAL A 67 -3.79 12.96 15.19
C VAL A 67 -3.80 13.58 16.58
N ALA A 68 -2.66 14.04 17.09
CA ALA A 68 -2.68 14.96 18.22
C ALA A 68 -3.60 16.10 17.80
N ALA A 69 -4.78 16.17 18.42
CA ALA A 69 -5.75 17.22 18.12
C ALA A 69 -5.00 18.55 18.20
N ALA A 70 -4.94 19.29 17.10
CA ALA A 70 -4.36 20.61 17.11
C ALA A 70 -5.10 21.42 18.19
N ALA A 71 -4.34 21.89 19.18
CA ALA A 71 -4.83 22.72 20.28
C ALA A 71 -5.30 24.09 19.77
#